data_AF-A0A6P6R216-F1
#
_entry.id   AF-A0A6P6R216-F1
#
_cell.length_a   1.000
_cell.length_b   1.000
_cell.length_c   1.000
_cell.angle_alpha   90.00
_cell.angle_beta   90.00
_cell.angle_gamma   90.00
#
_symmetry.space_group_name_H-M   'P 1'
#
loop_
_entity.id
_entity.type
_entity.pdbx_description
1 polymer ?
#
loop_
_entity_poly.entity_id
_entity_poly.type
_entity_poly.pdbx_seq_one_letter_code
_entity_poly.pdbx_strand_id
1 'polypeptide(L)'
;MSSFRKALKSKQRDHKERSQLGFRKHLGLLEKKKDYKLRADDYHRKQKTLVALRKKAMDKNPDEFHFKMIHNHLKDGVHMLKPKEETMTEEQKKVMRTQDIRYVEMKRVSEMKKIERMKSELHLLDVDDEKKNKQVFYVDSKKEVEAFDLATHLNTVPELVGRAYNRPTIETLEKKSIVGAVEPRSIKKLAKQRELQYLRLSQRIDREKKMFVISQKIQTRKDLQDKVKKVKVCEETGSAPAVYRFEAKRKR
;
A
#
# COMPACT_ATOMS: atom_id res chain seq x y z
N MET A 1 48.75 -46.75 -22.38
CA MET A 1 49.19 -46.03 -21.15
C MET A 1 48.78 -44.54 -21.19
N SER A 2 47.51 -44.24 -20.91
CA SER A 2 46.98 -42.86 -20.84
C SER A 2 47.07 -42.27 -19.42
N SER A 3 47.39 -43.09 -18.41
CA SER A 3 47.48 -42.74 -16.99
C SER A 3 48.65 -41.81 -16.68
N PHE A 4 49.87 -42.16 -17.11
CA PHE A 4 51.07 -41.35 -16.87
C PHE A 4 51.05 -39.99 -17.60
N ARG A 5 50.41 -39.92 -18.78
CA ARG A 5 50.29 -38.68 -19.56
C ARG A 5 49.31 -37.69 -18.93
N LYS A 6 48.24 -38.18 -18.28
CA LYS A 6 47.31 -37.34 -17.50
C LYS A 6 47.95 -36.86 -16.18
N ALA A 7 48.76 -37.70 -15.52
CA ALA A 7 49.49 -37.34 -14.30
C ALA A 7 50.61 -36.31 -14.54
N LEU A 8 51.23 -36.29 -15.73
CA LEU A 8 52.17 -35.21 -16.11
C LEU A 8 51.42 -33.91 -16.46
N LYS A 9 50.26 -34.02 -17.13
CA LYS A 9 49.42 -32.86 -17.45
C LYS A 9 48.76 -32.21 -16.23
N SER A 10 48.50 -32.95 -15.16
CA SER A 10 47.94 -32.36 -13.93
C SER A 10 48.92 -31.41 -13.21
N LYS A 11 50.23 -31.52 -13.48
CA LYS A 11 51.25 -30.55 -13.03
C LYS A 11 51.43 -29.36 -13.98
N GLN A 12 50.80 -29.36 -15.16
CA GLN A 12 50.90 -28.28 -16.14
C GLN A 12 49.96 -27.13 -15.74
N ARG A 13 50.43 -25.88 -15.88
CA ARG A 13 49.61 -24.70 -15.59
C ARG A 13 48.52 -24.51 -16.64
N ASP A 14 47.30 -24.29 -16.18
CA ASP A 14 46.17 -23.99 -17.05
C ASP A 14 46.33 -22.62 -17.73
N HIS A 15 46.08 -22.59 -19.03
CA HIS A 15 46.06 -21.34 -19.80
C HIS A 15 44.77 -20.57 -19.50
N LYS A 16 44.90 -19.43 -18.83
CA LYS A 16 43.78 -18.55 -18.50
C LYS A 16 43.38 -17.68 -19.69
N GLU A 17 42.07 -17.42 -19.83
CA GLU A 17 41.55 -16.53 -20.85
C GLU A 17 41.79 -15.05 -20.46
N ARG A 18 42.07 -14.20 -21.46
CA ARG A 18 42.23 -12.75 -21.26
C ARG A 18 40.87 -12.04 -21.21
N SER A 19 40.79 -11.00 -20.37
CA SER A 19 39.64 -10.08 -20.28
C SER A 19 39.54 -9.13 -21.49
N GLN A 20 38.44 -8.37 -21.55
CA GLN A 20 38.25 -7.28 -22.50
C GLN A 20 39.21 -6.12 -22.21
N LEU A 21 39.61 -5.38 -23.25
CA LEU A 21 40.44 -4.18 -23.11
C LEU A 21 39.73 -3.11 -22.27
N GLY A 22 40.46 -2.42 -21.39
CA GLY A 22 39.89 -1.47 -20.43
C GLY A 22 39.02 -0.38 -21.08
N PHE A 23 39.48 0.22 -22.17
CA PHE A 23 38.74 1.25 -22.91
C PHE A 23 37.50 0.72 -23.65
N ARG A 24 37.43 -0.60 -23.94
CA ARG A 24 36.27 -1.26 -24.58
C ARG A 24 35.35 -1.98 -23.60
N LYS A 25 35.57 -1.82 -22.29
CA LYS A 25 34.75 -2.48 -21.27
C LYS A 25 33.25 -2.11 -21.37
N HIS A 26 32.94 -0.93 -21.92
CA HIS A 26 31.56 -0.48 -22.16
C HIS A 26 30.80 -1.35 -23.19
N LEU A 27 31.50 -2.08 -24.07
CA LEU A 27 30.90 -3.01 -25.06
C LEU A 27 30.55 -4.37 -24.46
N GLY A 28 30.83 -4.58 -23.17
CA GLY A 28 30.59 -5.83 -22.48
C GLY A 28 31.73 -6.85 -22.63
N LEU A 29 31.38 -8.12 -22.44
CA LEU A 29 32.33 -9.24 -22.43
C LEU A 29 32.92 -9.47 -23.82
N LEU A 30 34.24 -9.71 -23.88
CA LEU A 30 34.91 -10.06 -25.13
C LEU A 30 34.62 -11.52 -25.47
N GLU A 31 33.70 -11.75 -26.42
CA GLU A 31 33.35 -13.10 -26.88
C GLU A 31 34.59 -13.89 -27.33
N LYS A 32 34.66 -15.15 -26.89
CA LYS A 32 35.69 -16.11 -27.28
C LYS A 32 35.10 -17.18 -28.19
N LYS A 33 35.95 -18.11 -28.65
CA LYS A 33 35.52 -19.17 -29.56
C LYS A 33 34.39 -20.03 -28.98
N LYS A 34 34.36 -20.26 -27.66
CA LYS A 34 33.29 -21.00 -27.00
C LYS A 34 31.94 -20.25 -27.09
N ASP A 35 31.95 -18.95 -26.85
CA ASP A 35 30.75 -18.11 -26.89
C ASP A 35 30.24 -17.96 -28.34
N TYR A 36 31.17 -17.78 -29.29
CA TYR A 36 30.85 -17.78 -30.72
C TYR A 36 30.17 -19.07 -31.15
N LYS A 37 30.65 -20.24 -30.71
CA LYS A 37 30.02 -21.53 -31.05
C LYS A 37 28.58 -21.58 -30.54
N LEU A 38 28.35 -21.24 -29.27
CA LEU A 38 27.00 -21.20 -28.69
C LEU A 38 26.08 -20.26 -29.45
N ARG A 39 26.57 -19.08 -29.84
CA ARG A 39 25.81 -18.09 -30.62
C ARG A 39 25.50 -18.58 -32.03
N ALA A 40 26.47 -19.19 -32.72
CA ALA A 40 26.29 -19.73 -34.06
C ALA A 40 25.32 -20.92 -34.06
N ASP A 41 25.43 -21.81 -33.08
CA ASP A 41 24.53 -22.95 -32.93
C ASP A 41 23.09 -22.51 -32.65
N ASP A 42 22.88 -21.52 -31.77
CA ASP A 42 21.56 -20.93 -31.52
C ASP A 42 20.98 -20.26 -32.76
N TYR A 43 21.79 -19.48 -33.49
CA TYR A 43 21.37 -18.83 -34.73
C TYR A 43 20.95 -19.86 -35.79
N HIS A 44 21.77 -20.89 -36.02
CA HIS A 44 21.43 -21.95 -36.96
C HIS A 44 20.20 -22.75 -36.53
N ARG A 45 20.01 -22.98 -35.22
CA ARG A 45 18.79 -23.60 -34.70
C ARG A 45 17.56 -22.75 -35.04
N LYS A 46 17.59 -21.45 -34.76
CA LYS A 46 16.51 -20.51 -35.09
C LYS A 46 16.22 -20.47 -36.59
N GLN A 47 17.28 -20.39 -37.42
CA GLN A 47 17.13 -20.42 -38.88
C GLN A 47 16.47 -21.71 -39.36
N LYS A 48 16.93 -22.88 -38.89
CA LYS A 48 16.31 -24.17 -39.22
C LYS A 48 14.83 -24.21 -38.81
N THR A 49 14.48 -23.69 -37.63
CA THR A 49 13.07 -23.63 -37.19
C THR A 49 12.23 -22.71 -38.07
N LEU A 50 12.75 -21.55 -38.49
CA LEU A 50 12.03 -20.63 -39.37
C LEU A 50 11.81 -21.23 -40.77
N VAL A 51 12.82 -21.91 -41.32
CA VAL A 51 12.70 -22.61 -42.60
C VAL A 51 11.64 -23.71 -42.50
N ALA A 52 11.63 -24.50 -41.43
CA ALA A 52 10.61 -25.53 -41.22
C ALA A 52 9.21 -24.93 -41.07
N LEU A 53 9.05 -23.82 -40.35
CA LEU A 53 7.77 -23.12 -40.21
C LEU A 53 7.28 -22.53 -41.54
N ARG A 54 8.18 -21.94 -42.35
CA ARG A 54 7.86 -21.46 -43.69
C ARG A 54 7.39 -22.58 -44.61
N LYS A 55 8.09 -23.72 -44.59
CA LYS A 55 7.67 -24.91 -45.36
C LYS A 55 6.27 -25.36 -44.94
N LYS A 56 6.01 -25.50 -43.63
CA LYS A 56 4.67 -25.84 -43.11
C LYS A 56 3.59 -24.84 -43.51
N ALA A 57 3.92 -23.55 -43.57
CA ALA A 57 2.98 -22.51 -44.00
C ALA A 57 2.68 -22.58 -45.50
N MET A 58 3.67 -22.94 -46.35
CA MET A 58 3.49 -23.15 -47.79
C MET A 58 2.69 -24.42 -48.08
N ASP A 59 2.97 -25.51 -47.35
CA ASP A 59 2.30 -26.81 -47.52
C ASP A 59 0.92 -26.87 -46.83
N LYS A 60 0.37 -25.73 -46.37
CA LYS A 60 -0.89 -25.68 -45.61
C LYS A 60 -2.10 -25.91 -46.52
N ASN A 61 -2.97 -26.85 -46.15
CA ASN A 61 -4.25 -27.05 -46.82
C ASN A 61 -5.27 -25.96 -46.40
N PRO A 62 -5.84 -25.17 -47.32
CA PRO A 62 -6.83 -24.14 -46.99
C PRO A 62 -8.13 -24.70 -46.39
N ASP A 63 -8.47 -25.96 -46.71
CA ASP A 63 -9.71 -26.61 -46.27
C ASP A 63 -9.52 -27.46 -45.00
N GLU A 64 -8.39 -27.34 -44.31
CA GLU A 64 -8.16 -28.09 -43.08
C GLU A 64 -9.13 -27.69 -41.95
N PHE A 65 -9.75 -28.68 -41.31
CA PHE A 65 -10.63 -28.47 -40.17
C PHE A 65 -10.18 -29.26 -38.94
N HIS A 66 -10.00 -28.56 -37.82
CA HIS A 66 -9.76 -29.13 -36.51
C HIS A 66 -10.83 -28.68 -35.52
N PHE A 67 -11.36 -29.57 -34.68
CA PHE A 67 -12.39 -29.24 -33.68
C PHE A 67 -12.01 -28.09 -32.72
N LYS A 68 -10.71 -27.86 -32.50
CA LYS A 68 -10.21 -26.73 -31.69
C LYS A 68 -10.45 -25.36 -32.35
N MET A 69 -10.68 -25.30 -33.67
CA MET A 69 -11.01 -24.08 -34.41
C MET A 69 -12.39 -23.51 -34.03
N ILE A 70 -13.27 -24.31 -33.42
CA ILE A 70 -14.58 -23.84 -32.93
C ILE A 70 -14.40 -22.89 -31.73
N HIS A 71 -13.43 -23.17 -30.86
CA HIS A 71 -13.22 -22.45 -29.60
C HIS A 71 -12.14 -21.38 -29.71
N ASN A 72 -11.13 -21.63 -30.56
CA ASN A 72 -10.03 -20.71 -30.81
C ASN A 72 -10.36 -19.78 -31.97
N HIS A 73 -9.96 -18.53 -31.86
CA HIS A 73 -10.15 -17.53 -32.91
C HIS A 73 -8.81 -16.88 -33.22
N LEU A 74 -8.65 -16.47 -34.48
CA LEU A 74 -7.55 -15.63 -34.89
C LEU A 74 -8.03 -14.17 -34.83
N LYS A 75 -7.19 -13.29 -34.29
CA LYS A 75 -7.38 -11.85 -34.36
C LYS A 75 -6.18 -11.26 -35.09
N ASP A 76 -6.43 -10.56 -36.18
CA ASP A 76 -5.38 -9.97 -37.04
C ASP A 76 -4.29 -10.99 -37.46
N GLY A 77 -4.69 -12.24 -37.69
CA GLY A 77 -3.79 -13.33 -38.09
C GLY A 77 -3.02 -14.01 -36.95
N VAL A 78 -3.16 -13.56 -35.69
CA VAL A 78 -2.52 -14.16 -34.52
C VAL A 78 -3.53 -15.00 -33.72
N HIS A 79 -3.11 -16.20 -33.32
CA HIS A 79 -3.92 -17.08 -32.47
C HIS A 79 -4.10 -16.47 -31.08
N MET A 80 -5.35 -16.25 -30.68
CA MET A 80 -5.71 -15.77 -29.35
C MET A 80 -6.33 -16.91 -28.56
N LEU A 81 -5.62 -17.35 -27.51
CA LEU A 81 -6.20 -18.23 -26.49
C LEU A 81 -7.28 -17.45 -25.76
N LYS A 82 -8.55 -17.88 -25.88
CA LYS A 82 -9.61 -17.34 -25.02
C LYS A 82 -9.28 -17.76 -23.58
N PRO A 83 -9.10 -16.82 -22.63
CA PRO A 83 -9.03 -17.18 -21.24
C PRO A 83 -10.33 -17.91 -20.87
N LYS A 84 -10.22 -18.98 -20.09
CA LYS A 84 -11.39 -19.69 -19.59
C LYS A 84 -12.16 -18.72 -18.68
N GLU A 85 -13.27 -18.18 -19.17
CA GLU A 85 -14.16 -17.37 -18.32
C GLU A 85 -14.78 -18.32 -17.29
N GLU A 86 -14.41 -18.15 -16.02
CA GLU A 86 -15.14 -18.76 -14.92
C GLU A 86 -16.50 -18.06 -14.84
N THR A 87 -17.49 -18.61 -15.53
CA THR A 87 -18.87 -18.14 -15.50
C THR A 87 -19.46 -18.45 -14.12
N MET A 88 -19.31 -17.54 -13.17
CA MET A 88 -19.97 -17.63 -11.86
C MET A 88 -21.46 -17.28 -12.00
N THR A 89 -22.32 -18.14 -11.48
CA THR A 89 -23.77 -17.89 -11.41
C THR A 89 -24.07 -16.64 -10.58
N GLU A 90 -25.17 -15.94 -10.85
CA GLU A 90 -25.56 -14.76 -10.08
C GLU A 90 -25.67 -15.02 -8.57
N GLU A 91 -26.14 -16.22 -8.20
CA GLU A 91 -26.23 -16.67 -6.80
C GLU A 91 -24.86 -16.80 -6.15
N GLN A 92 -23.88 -17.40 -6.84
CA GLN A 92 -22.49 -17.49 -6.36
C GLN A 92 -21.91 -16.09 -6.16
N LYS A 93 -22.15 -15.15 -7.10
CA LYS A 93 -21.72 -13.76 -6.96
C LYS A 93 -22.36 -13.07 -5.74
N LYS A 94 -23.63 -13.34 -5.42
CA LYS A 94 -24.31 -12.80 -4.22
C LYS A 94 -23.68 -13.33 -2.93
N VAL A 95 -23.38 -14.63 -2.88
CA VAL A 95 -22.74 -15.27 -1.73
C VAL A 95 -21.33 -14.70 -1.51
N MET A 96 -20.51 -14.63 -2.56
CA MET A 96 -19.16 -14.05 -2.50
C MET A 96 -19.18 -12.61 -1.98
N ARG A 97 -20.03 -11.73 -2.54
CA ARG A 97 -20.15 -10.34 -2.07
C ARG A 97 -20.59 -10.25 -0.61
N THR A 98 -21.47 -11.15 -0.17
CA THR A 98 -21.92 -11.19 1.23
C THR A 98 -20.77 -11.59 2.17
N GLN A 99 -19.92 -12.54 1.76
CA GLN A 99 -18.71 -12.90 2.50
C GLN A 99 -17.70 -11.73 2.53
N ASP A 100 -17.49 -11.07 1.40
CA ASP A 100 -16.57 -9.93 1.28
C ASP A 100 -16.99 -8.76 2.18
N ILE A 101 -18.27 -8.38 2.18
CA ILE A 101 -18.79 -7.31 3.05
C ILE A 101 -18.55 -7.66 4.51
N ARG A 102 -18.92 -8.87 4.93
CA ARG A 102 -18.74 -9.33 6.32
C ARG A 102 -17.27 -9.31 6.73
N TYR A 103 -16.37 -9.73 5.84
CA TYR A 103 -14.93 -9.71 6.10
C TYR A 103 -14.41 -8.27 6.28
N VAL A 104 -14.78 -7.36 5.38
CA VAL A 104 -14.37 -5.95 5.45
C VAL A 104 -14.95 -5.28 6.71
N GLU A 105 -16.20 -5.55 7.05
CA GLU A 105 -16.83 -5.04 8.27
C GLU A 105 -16.15 -5.55 9.54
N MET A 106 -15.87 -6.86 9.61
CA MET A 106 -15.12 -7.45 10.73
C MET A 106 -13.75 -6.76 10.89
N LYS A 107 -13.02 -6.53 9.80
CA LYS A 107 -11.74 -5.82 9.83
C LYS A 107 -11.91 -4.36 10.23
N ARG A 108 -12.95 -3.65 9.74
CA ARG A 108 -13.26 -2.27 10.13
C ARG A 108 -13.53 -2.17 11.64
N VAL A 109 -14.36 -3.05 12.20
CA VAL A 109 -14.65 -3.08 13.65
C VAL A 109 -13.39 -3.37 14.47
N SER A 110 -12.56 -4.32 14.03
CA SER A 110 -11.28 -4.60 14.69
C SER A 110 -10.35 -3.38 14.69
N GLU A 111 -10.27 -2.64 13.59
CA GLU A 111 -9.46 -1.42 13.50
C GLU A 111 -10.07 -0.28 14.33
N MET A 112 -11.40 -0.12 14.32
CA MET A 112 -12.10 0.88 15.14
C MET A 112 -11.83 0.68 16.63
N LYS A 113 -11.90 -0.56 17.13
CA LYS A 113 -11.56 -0.89 18.52
C LYS A 113 -10.09 -0.58 18.86
N LYS A 114 -9.16 -0.80 17.91
CA LYS A 114 -7.75 -0.44 18.11
C LYS A 114 -7.54 1.07 18.11
N ILE A 115 -8.26 1.80 17.27
CA ILE A 115 -8.26 3.28 17.25
C ILE A 115 -8.78 3.80 18.58
N GLU A 116 -9.91 3.28 19.07
CA GLU A 116 -10.49 3.67 20.35
C GLU A 116 -9.54 3.43 21.52
N ARG A 117 -8.96 2.22 21.61
CA ARG A 117 -7.94 1.91 22.62
C ARG A 117 -6.74 2.86 22.53
N MET A 118 -6.22 3.11 21.33
CA MET A 118 -5.09 4.02 21.15
C MET A 118 -5.44 5.46 21.49
N LYS A 119 -6.66 5.92 21.17
CA LYS A 119 -7.16 7.24 21.59
C LYS A 119 -7.32 7.35 23.11
N SER A 120 -7.68 6.26 23.81
CA SER A 120 -7.71 6.27 25.28
C SER A 120 -6.32 6.29 25.92
N GLU A 121 -5.33 5.68 25.26
CA GLU A 121 -3.93 5.65 25.72
C GLU A 121 -3.20 6.97 25.39
N LEU A 122 -3.51 7.61 24.25
CA LEU A 122 -2.93 8.89 23.85
C LEU A 122 -3.78 10.03 24.40
N HIS A 123 -3.28 10.75 25.41
CA HIS A 123 -3.98 11.86 26.04
C HIS A 123 -4.26 13.07 25.12
N LEU A 124 -3.74 13.09 23.88
CA LEU A 124 -3.97 14.13 22.85
C LEU A 124 -3.59 15.58 23.23
N LEU A 125 -3.00 15.78 24.41
CA LEU A 125 -2.69 17.09 25.01
C LEU A 125 -1.74 17.98 24.19
N ASP A 126 -0.88 17.41 23.34
CA ASP A 126 0.15 18.12 22.56
C ASP A 126 -0.24 18.41 21.11
N VAL A 127 -1.50 18.18 20.74
CA VAL A 127 -1.94 18.41 19.36
C VAL A 127 -2.39 19.87 19.22
N ASP A 128 -1.62 20.69 18.49
CA ASP A 128 -1.88 22.12 18.29
C ASP A 128 -3.25 22.44 17.66
N ASP A 129 -3.87 21.45 17.00
CA ASP A 129 -5.18 21.54 16.35
C ASP A 129 -6.39 21.29 17.28
N GLU A 130 -6.19 21.15 18.60
CA GLU A 130 -7.32 21.03 19.51
C GLU A 130 -8.18 22.31 19.56
N LYS A 131 -9.49 22.11 19.81
CA LYS A 131 -10.41 23.21 20.09
C LYS A 131 -9.89 23.98 21.30
N LYS A 132 -9.38 25.20 21.07
CA LYS A 132 -8.99 26.12 22.14
C LYS A 132 -10.21 26.43 23.00
N ASN A 133 -10.32 25.77 24.15
CA ASN A 133 -11.35 26.08 25.14
C ASN A 133 -11.11 27.51 25.67
N LYS A 134 -12.17 28.31 25.69
CA LYS A 134 -12.10 29.68 26.22
C LYS A 134 -12.21 29.62 27.74
N GLN A 135 -11.13 29.97 28.43
CA GLN A 135 -11.15 30.20 29.88
C GLN A 135 -11.35 31.70 30.13
N VAL A 136 -12.42 32.04 30.84
CA VAL A 136 -12.77 33.43 31.19
C VAL A 136 -12.47 33.64 32.67
N PHE A 137 -11.70 34.68 32.97
CA PHE A 137 -11.42 35.12 34.34
C PHE A 137 -12.36 36.28 34.69
N TYR A 138 -12.94 36.23 35.89
CA TYR A 138 -13.81 37.28 36.42
C TYR A 138 -13.05 38.08 37.47
N VAL A 139 -13.19 39.39 37.40
CA VAL A 139 -12.47 40.36 38.23
C VAL A 139 -13.45 41.47 38.61
N ASP A 140 -13.33 42.01 39.82
CA ASP A 140 -14.36 42.87 40.42
C ASP A 140 -14.30 44.31 39.90
N SER A 141 -13.12 44.81 39.54
CA SER A 141 -12.92 46.19 39.10
C SER A 141 -12.39 46.32 37.67
N LYS A 142 -12.84 47.36 36.96
CA LYS A 142 -12.33 47.69 35.61
C LYS A 142 -10.83 48.00 35.60
N LYS A 143 -10.30 48.58 36.67
CA LYS A 143 -8.86 48.87 36.80
C LYS A 143 -8.03 47.59 36.89
N GLU A 144 -8.57 46.57 37.52
CA GLU A 144 -7.90 45.28 37.66
C GLU A 144 -7.92 44.50 36.35
N VAL A 145 -8.93 44.71 35.49
CA VAL A 145 -8.96 44.16 34.13
C VAL A 145 -7.81 44.72 33.28
N GLU A 146 -7.53 46.02 33.38
CA GLU A 146 -6.43 46.67 32.64
C GLU A 146 -5.03 46.22 33.11
N ALA A 147 -4.88 45.95 34.41
CA ALA A 147 -3.64 45.48 35.01
C ALA A 147 -3.51 43.94 35.07
N PHE A 148 -4.45 43.19 34.49
CA PHE A 148 -4.53 41.75 34.64
C PHE A 148 -3.39 41.05 33.90
N ASP A 149 -2.49 40.41 34.65
CA ASP A 149 -1.47 39.51 34.12
C ASP A 149 -1.76 38.06 34.52
N LEU A 150 -1.70 37.18 33.52
CA LEU A 150 -2.00 35.75 33.68
C LEU A 150 -0.92 35.02 34.48
N ALA A 151 0.35 35.41 34.35
CA ALA A 151 1.46 34.72 35.00
C ALA A 151 1.42 34.93 36.52
N THR A 152 1.24 36.19 36.93
CA THR A 152 1.04 36.59 38.33
C THR A 152 -0.23 36.00 38.92
N HIS A 153 -1.38 36.10 38.23
CA HIS A 153 -2.64 35.56 38.73
C HIS A 153 -2.58 34.04 38.99
N LEU A 154 -1.91 33.29 38.11
CA LEU A 154 -1.77 31.83 38.24
C LEU A 154 -0.57 31.42 39.12
N ASN A 155 0.22 32.37 39.64
CA ASN A 155 1.47 32.13 40.36
C ASN A 155 2.41 31.17 39.61
N THR A 156 2.55 31.39 38.30
CA THR A 156 3.30 30.52 37.39
C THR A 156 4.33 31.31 36.60
N VAL A 157 5.35 30.62 36.10
CA VAL A 157 6.37 31.23 35.23
C VAL A 157 5.74 31.60 33.87
N PRO A 158 6.08 32.77 33.26
CA PRO A 158 5.53 33.20 31.98
C PRO A 158 5.62 32.16 30.85
N GLU A 159 6.69 31.38 30.80
CA GLU A 159 6.89 30.30 29.81
C GLU A 159 5.79 29.22 29.84
N LEU A 160 5.15 29.05 31.00
CA LEU A 160 4.19 27.99 31.26
C LEU A 160 2.73 28.44 31.05
N VAL A 161 2.51 29.74 30.79
CA VAL A 161 1.18 30.30 30.55
C VAL A 161 0.61 29.79 29.22
N GLY A 162 1.47 29.51 28.23
CA GLY A 162 1.06 29.06 26.89
C GLY A 162 0.47 27.65 26.81
N ARG A 163 0.86 26.72 27.70
CA ARG A 163 0.34 25.33 27.71
C ARG A 163 -0.99 25.25 28.43
N ALA A 164 -1.99 24.48 28.01
CA ALA A 164 -3.29 24.43 28.71
C ALA A 164 -3.31 23.52 29.96
N TYR A 165 -2.43 22.53 30.01
CA TYR A 165 -2.40 21.48 31.03
C TYR A 165 -1.07 21.50 31.80
N ASN A 166 -1.04 20.88 32.99
CA ASN A 166 0.15 20.75 33.84
C ASN A 166 0.91 22.08 34.06
N ARG A 167 0.24 23.09 34.61
CA ARG A 167 0.80 24.39 35.00
C ARG A 167 1.10 24.42 36.53
N PRO A 168 2.29 23.96 37.00
CA PRO A 168 2.69 24.05 38.40
C PRO A 168 2.93 25.50 38.81
N THR A 169 2.59 25.80 40.07
CA THR A 169 2.93 27.08 40.71
C THR A 169 4.44 27.16 40.99
N ILE A 170 4.94 28.39 41.22
CA ILE A 170 6.34 28.64 41.56
C ILE A 170 6.77 27.82 42.79
N GLU A 171 5.96 27.81 43.85
CA GLU A 171 6.23 26.99 45.04
C GLU A 171 6.30 25.48 44.73
N THR A 172 5.49 25.01 43.79
CA THR A 172 5.49 23.60 43.40
C THR A 172 6.78 23.23 42.66
N LEU A 173 7.30 24.15 41.84
CA LEU A 173 8.57 23.99 41.14
C LEU A 173 9.76 23.98 42.11
N GLU A 174 9.69 24.75 43.20
CA GLU A 174 10.74 24.79 44.23
C GLU A 174 10.71 23.54 45.13
N LYS A 175 9.51 23.09 45.53
CA LYS A 175 9.34 22.04 46.54
C LYS A 175 9.36 20.62 45.98
N LYS A 176 8.92 20.39 44.73
CA LYS A 176 8.74 19.03 44.18
C LYS A 176 9.80 18.68 43.14
N SER A 177 10.27 17.44 43.20
CA SER A 177 11.12 16.87 42.15
C SER A 177 10.30 16.36 40.97
N ILE A 178 10.92 16.33 39.79
CA ILE A 178 10.28 15.83 38.56
C ILE A 178 10.12 14.32 38.66
N VAL A 179 8.87 13.85 38.53
CA VAL A 179 8.56 12.42 38.43
C VAL A 179 8.69 12.00 36.96
N GLY A 180 9.82 11.40 36.59
CA GLY A 180 10.05 10.89 35.24
C GLY A 180 11.51 10.95 34.80
N ALA A 181 11.72 10.77 33.49
CA ALA A 181 13.06 10.85 32.91
C ALA A 181 13.52 12.31 32.79
N VAL A 182 14.58 12.66 33.50
CA VAL A 182 15.17 14.03 33.51
C VAL A 182 16.26 14.18 32.43
N GLU A 183 16.90 13.09 32.02
CA GLU A 183 17.98 13.16 31.04
C GLU A 183 17.49 13.63 29.66
N PRO A 184 18.16 14.61 29.02
CA PRO A 184 17.76 15.14 27.71
C PRO A 184 17.65 14.06 26.62
N ARG A 185 18.51 13.04 26.67
CA ARG A 185 18.47 11.91 25.72
C ARG A 185 17.21 11.06 25.90
N SER A 186 16.82 10.82 27.15
CA SER A 186 15.64 10.03 27.49
C SER A 186 14.35 10.78 27.14
N ILE A 187 14.31 12.10 27.36
CA ILE A 187 13.19 12.97 26.93
C ILE A 187 13.02 12.93 25.39
N LYS A 188 14.11 13.07 24.62
CA LYS A 188 14.06 12.98 23.16
C LYS A 188 13.55 11.62 22.67
N LYS A 189 13.94 10.53 23.33
CA LYS A 189 13.44 9.18 23.01
C LYS A 189 11.93 9.07 23.26
N LEU A 190 11.43 9.60 24.38
CA LEU A 190 10.01 9.61 24.71
C LEU A 190 9.20 10.45 23.71
N ALA A 191 9.70 11.63 23.33
CA ALA A 191 9.07 12.47 22.31
C ALA A 191 8.95 11.74 20.97
N LYS A 192 10.03 11.07 20.52
CA LYS A 192 10.01 10.25 19.30
C LYS A 192 9.02 9.08 19.39
N GLN A 193 8.94 8.41 20.54
CA GLN A 193 7.96 7.34 20.75
C GLN A 193 6.51 7.86 20.65
N ARG A 194 6.24 9.03 21.25
CA ARG A 194 4.95 9.71 21.18
C ARG A 194 4.57 10.08 19.74
N GLU A 195 5.50 10.68 18.99
CA GLU A 195 5.30 11.02 17.58
C GLU A 195 4.96 9.78 16.73
N LEU A 196 5.70 8.68 16.93
CA LEU A 196 5.43 7.40 16.25
C LEU A 196 4.04 6.84 16.58
N GLN A 197 3.55 7.03 17.81
CA GLN A 197 2.20 6.61 18.21
C GLN A 197 1.13 7.45 17.51
N TYR A 198 1.30 8.78 17.43
CA TYR A 198 0.38 9.65 16.70
C TYR A 198 0.36 9.33 15.19
N LEU A 199 1.52 9.10 14.57
CA LEU A 199 1.60 8.67 13.18
C LEU A 199 0.87 7.34 12.96
N ARG A 200 1.04 6.38 13.86
CA ARG A 200 0.34 5.10 13.82
C ARG A 200 -1.18 5.28 13.97
N LEU A 201 -1.63 6.17 14.86
CA LEU A 201 -3.04 6.50 15.03
C LEU A 201 -3.64 7.10 13.76
N SER A 202 -2.95 8.09 13.17
CA SER A 202 -3.34 8.72 11.90
C SER A 202 -3.50 7.69 10.78
N GLN A 203 -2.49 6.83 10.58
CA GLN A 203 -2.55 5.76 9.58
C GLN A 203 -3.71 4.78 9.79
N ARG A 204 -4.05 4.48 11.05
CA ARG A 204 -5.19 3.62 11.38
C ARG A 204 -6.52 4.30 11.06
N ILE A 205 -6.66 5.58 11.40
CA ILE A 205 -7.85 6.38 11.06
C ILE A 205 -8.05 6.40 9.54
N ASP A 206 -6.98 6.62 8.76
CA ASP A 206 -7.07 6.61 7.30
C ASP A 206 -7.40 5.23 6.73
N ARG A 207 -6.87 4.16 7.36
CA ARG A 207 -7.23 2.79 7.00
C ARG A 207 -8.71 2.50 7.28
N GLU A 208 -9.23 2.94 8.41
CA GLU A 208 -10.65 2.80 8.76
C GLU A 208 -11.52 3.50 7.73
N LYS A 209 -11.21 4.76 7.38
CA LYS A 209 -11.91 5.51 6.32
C LYS A 209 -11.90 4.77 4.98
N LYS A 210 -10.75 4.22 4.58
CA LYS A 210 -10.65 3.42 3.33
C LYS A 210 -11.51 2.16 3.39
N MET A 211 -11.50 1.44 4.52
CA MET A 211 -12.33 0.25 4.73
C MET A 211 -13.82 0.60 4.73
N PHE A 212 -14.20 1.75 5.28
CA PHE A 212 -15.56 2.27 5.27
C PHE A 212 -16.06 2.51 3.83
N VAL A 213 -15.26 3.20 3.00
CA VAL A 213 -15.59 3.42 1.59
C VAL A 213 -15.71 2.11 0.80
N ILE A 214 -14.78 1.17 1.03
CA ILE A 214 -14.84 -0.16 0.39
C ILE A 214 -16.12 -0.90 0.80
N SER A 215 -16.46 -0.93 2.10
CA SER A 215 -17.67 -1.54 2.62
C SER A 215 -18.92 -0.94 1.95
N GLN A 216 -19.00 0.39 1.85
CA GLN A 216 -20.10 1.06 1.15
C GLN A 216 -20.19 0.67 -0.32
N LYS A 217 -19.06 0.64 -1.04
CA LYS A 217 -19.03 0.26 -2.46
C LYS A 217 -19.52 -1.18 -2.70
N ILE A 218 -19.09 -2.12 -1.86
CA ILE A 218 -19.54 -3.52 -1.99
C ILE A 218 -21.03 -3.62 -1.63
N GLN A 219 -21.49 -2.90 -0.61
CA GLN A 219 -22.90 -2.83 -0.24
C GLN A 219 -23.75 -2.26 -1.39
N THR A 220 -23.35 -1.14 -2.00
CA THR A 220 -24.02 -0.61 -3.19
C THR A 220 -24.08 -1.64 -4.31
N ARG A 221 -22.97 -2.33 -4.62
CA ARG A 221 -22.95 -3.38 -5.65
C ARG A 221 -23.88 -4.56 -5.32
N LYS A 222 -24.06 -4.89 -4.04
CA LYS A 222 -25.02 -5.90 -3.58
C LYS A 222 -26.46 -5.41 -3.79
N ASP A 223 -26.78 -4.18 -3.38
CA ASP A 223 -28.11 -3.59 -3.55
C ASP A 223 -28.49 -3.43 -5.03
N LEU A 224 -27.50 -3.19 -5.89
CA LEU A 224 -27.70 -3.14 -7.35
C LEU A 224 -28.00 -4.52 -7.98
N GLN A 225 -27.83 -5.64 -7.28
CA GLN A 225 -28.23 -6.95 -7.82
C GLN A 225 -29.74 -7.17 -7.75
N ASP A 226 -30.45 -6.41 -6.92
CA ASP A 226 -31.91 -6.46 -6.92
C ASP A 226 -32.45 -5.90 -8.24
N LYS A 227 -33.44 -6.59 -8.81
CA LYS A 227 -34.12 -6.24 -10.07
C LYS A 227 -35.11 -5.08 -9.90
N VAL A 228 -34.67 -4.01 -9.23
CA VAL A 228 -35.44 -2.78 -9.01
C VAL A 228 -35.01 -1.73 -10.02
N LYS A 229 -35.97 -0.95 -10.54
CA LYS A 229 -35.68 0.20 -11.41
C LYS A 229 -34.87 1.25 -10.65
N LYS A 230 -33.76 1.68 -11.24
CA LYS A 230 -32.80 2.60 -10.64
C LYS A 230 -32.15 3.47 -11.70
N VAL A 231 -31.82 4.70 -11.31
CA VAL A 231 -31.09 5.66 -12.13
C VAL A 231 -29.82 6.05 -11.37
N LYS A 232 -28.67 5.99 -12.04
CA LYS A 232 -27.41 6.45 -11.45
C LYS A 232 -27.42 7.98 -11.45
N VAL A 233 -27.20 8.59 -10.28
CA VAL A 233 -27.18 10.05 -10.09
C VAL A 233 -25.74 10.57 -10.06
N CYS A 234 -24.87 9.89 -9.32
CA CYS A 234 -23.45 10.24 -9.21
C CYS A 234 -22.58 9.03 -9.53
N GLU A 235 -21.46 9.28 -10.23
CA GLU A 235 -20.47 8.26 -10.55
C GLU A 235 -19.62 7.85 -9.34
N GLU A 236 -19.03 6.65 -9.41
CA GLU A 236 -18.15 6.13 -8.36
C GLU A 236 -16.82 6.92 -8.35
N THR A 237 -16.40 7.42 -7.19
CA THR A 237 -15.09 8.06 -7.02
C THR A 237 -14.18 7.21 -6.13
N GLY A 238 -12.90 7.57 -5.99
CA GLY A 238 -11.99 6.88 -5.06
C GLY A 238 -12.43 6.96 -3.59
N SER A 239 -13.11 8.05 -3.22
CA SER A 239 -13.50 8.37 -1.84
C SER A 239 -14.96 8.07 -1.52
N ALA A 240 -15.83 7.85 -2.51
CA ALA A 240 -17.26 7.61 -2.28
C ALA A 240 -17.81 6.53 -3.24
N PRO A 241 -18.84 5.78 -2.81
CA PRO A 241 -19.58 4.90 -3.70
C PRO A 241 -20.41 5.71 -4.71
N ALA A 242 -20.78 5.07 -5.82
CA ALA A 242 -21.77 5.63 -6.75
C ALA A 242 -23.14 5.77 -6.06
N VAL A 243 -23.85 6.84 -6.36
CA VAL A 243 -25.18 7.12 -5.78
C VAL A 243 -26.25 6.80 -6.80
N TYR A 244 -27.24 6.01 -6.38
CA TYR A 244 -28.37 5.60 -7.20
C TYR A 244 -29.67 6.06 -6.58
N ARG A 245 -30.58 6.55 -7.43
CA ARG A 245 -31.97 6.83 -7.07
C ARG A 245 -32.82 5.63 -7.49
N PHE A 246 -33.43 4.97 -6.52
CA PHE A 246 -34.36 3.86 -6.75
C PHE A 246 -35.77 4.41 -6.96
N GLU A 247 -36.58 3.71 -7.76
CA GLU A 247 -38.00 4.01 -7.92
C GLU A 247 -38.70 3.95 -6.55
N ALA A 248 -39.53 4.95 -6.25
CA ALA A 248 -40.27 5.04 -4.99
C ALA A 248 -41.43 4.03 -4.98
N LYS A 249 -41.09 2.75 -4.77
CA LYS A 249 -42.04 1.64 -4.72
C LYS A 249 -41.79 0.82 -3.46
N ARG A 250 -42.84 0.64 -2.66
CA ARG A 250 -42.79 -0.23 -1.48
C ARG A 250 -42.56 -1.68 -1.92
N LYS A 251 -41.55 -2.36 -1.35
CA LYS A 251 -41.38 -3.80 -1.51
C LYS A 251 -42.60 -4.49 -0.86
N ARG A 252 -43.32 -5.31 -1.63
CA ARG A 252 -44.42 -6.14 -1.12
C ARG A 252 -43.87 -7.29 -0.31
#